data_AF-A0A7G8XAI1-F1
#
_entry.id   AF-A0A7G8XAI1-F1
#
_cell.length_a   1.000
_cell.length_b   1.000
_cell.length_c   1.000
_cell.angle_alpha   90.00
_cell.angle_beta   90.00
_cell.angle_gamma   90.00
#
_symmetry.space_group_name_H-M   'P 1'
#
loop_
_entity.id
_entity.type
_entity.pdbx_description
1 polymer ?
#
loop_
_entity_poly.entity_id
_entity_poly.type
_entity_poly.pdbx_seq_one_letter_code
_entity_poly.pdbx_strand_id
1 'polypeptide(L)'
;MMQKTWKTESLRFVKMVFDIHRDSIARKDSTFIANGKEYAKVALIVSRTSKNYDENVDFAELLHAKIEQKYPGISRGVIVKNGKAQSTYNQDLIGESVLMNIGGIDNTLEEEFRAADILATIIKEIIETN
;
A
#
# COMPACT_ATOMS: atom_id res chain seq x y z
N MET A 1 36.06 -16.43 9.91
CA MET A 1 35.17 -15.29 10.20
C MET A 1 33.76 -15.68 9.78
N MET A 2 32.89 -16.04 10.72
CA MET A 2 31.49 -16.36 10.44
C MET A 2 30.76 -15.06 10.08
N GLN A 3 30.24 -14.95 8.86
CA GLN A 3 29.26 -13.93 8.53
C GLN A 3 27.98 -14.24 9.33
N LYS A 4 27.67 -13.42 10.33
CA LYS A 4 26.39 -13.45 11.03
C LYS A 4 25.29 -13.08 10.02
N THR A 5 24.61 -14.08 9.48
CA THR A 5 23.41 -13.89 8.65
C THR A 5 22.23 -13.55 9.55
N TRP A 6 22.03 -12.26 9.82
CA TRP A 6 20.83 -11.73 10.49
C TRP A 6 19.55 -11.82 9.63
N LYS A 7 19.55 -12.58 8.54
CA LYS A 7 18.80 -12.19 7.33
C LYS A 7 17.43 -12.82 7.12
N THR A 8 16.88 -13.61 8.03
CA THR A 8 15.54 -14.19 7.80
C THR A 8 14.79 -14.62 9.05
N GLU A 9 15.49 -15.03 10.12
CA GLU A 9 14.80 -15.56 11.31
C GLU A 9 14.04 -14.50 12.12
N SER A 10 14.38 -13.22 11.99
CA SER A 10 13.78 -12.11 12.75
C SER A 10 12.47 -11.56 12.17
N LEU A 11 12.07 -12.00 10.97
CA LEU A 11 10.82 -11.55 10.34
C LEU A 11 9.62 -12.46 10.64
N ARG A 12 9.80 -13.55 11.41
CA ARG A 12 8.74 -14.52 11.73
C ARG A 12 7.52 -13.95 12.48
N PHE A 13 7.58 -12.70 12.94
CA PHE A 13 6.49 -12.01 13.64
C PHE A 13 5.85 -10.89 12.83
N VAL A 14 6.44 -10.48 11.70
CA VAL A 14 5.89 -9.41 10.86
C VAL A 14 4.86 -10.05 9.94
N LYS A 15 3.58 -9.66 10.04
CA LYS A 15 2.52 -10.18 9.16
C LYS A 15 2.41 -9.41 7.85
N MET A 16 2.49 -8.08 7.91
CA MET A 16 2.28 -7.19 6.76
C MET A 16 3.38 -6.13 6.72
N VAL A 17 3.79 -5.71 5.52
CA VAL A 17 4.75 -4.61 5.32
C VAL A 17 4.17 -3.57 4.38
N PHE A 18 4.25 -2.31 4.81
CA PHE A 18 3.76 -1.16 4.06
C PHE A 18 4.92 -0.21 3.76
N ASP A 19 5.19 0.03 2.48
CA ASP A 19 6.11 1.09 2.04
C ASP A 19 5.28 2.32 1.68
N ILE A 20 5.29 3.35 2.51
CA ILE A 20 4.37 4.49 2.40
C ILE A 20 5.07 5.68 1.73
N HIS A 21 4.45 6.18 0.66
CA HIS A 21 4.94 7.28 -0.15
C HIS A 21 3.82 8.27 -0.46
N ARG A 22 4.22 9.39 -1.06
CA ARG A 22 3.33 10.32 -1.75
C ARG A 22 3.63 10.24 -3.24
N ASP A 23 2.59 10.22 -4.07
CA ASP A 23 2.74 10.22 -5.52
C ASP A 23 3.19 11.61 -6.05
N SER A 24 3.63 11.66 -7.31
CA SER A 24 3.96 12.92 -8.00
C SER A 24 2.80 13.48 -8.83
N ILE A 25 1.62 12.87 -8.76
CA ILE A 25 0.47 13.22 -9.59
C ILE A 25 -0.26 14.48 -9.09
N ALA A 26 -0.95 15.14 -10.02
CA ALA A 26 -1.66 16.39 -9.76
C ALA A 26 -2.97 16.17 -8.98
N ARG A 27 -3.45 17.24 -8.33
CA ARG A 27 -4.66 17.26 -7.48
C ARG A 27 -5.88 16.56 -8.09
N LYS A 28 -6.14 16.79 -9.39
CA LYS A 28 -7.30 16.24 -10.11
C LYS A 28 -7.35 14.70 -10.09
N ASP A 29 -6.18 14.06 -10.02
CA ASP A 29 -6.04 12.61 -10.08
C ASP A 29 -5.81 12.01 -8.68
N SER A 30 -5.37 12.83 -7.72
CA SER A 30 -5.00 12.41 -6.38
C SER A 30 -6.05 12.72 -5.31
N THR A 31 -7.10 13.46 -5.63
CA THR A 31 -8.09 13.93 -4.66
C THR A 31 -9.47 13.36 -4.94
N PHE A 32 -10.18 12.99 -3.89
CA PHE A 32 -11.57 12.56 -3.91
C PHE A 32 -12.40 13.45 -2.99
N ILE A 33 -13.64 13.76 -3.39
CA ILE A 33 -14.56 14.60 -2.60
C ILE A 33 -15.76 13.76 -2.22
N ALA A 34 -16.01 13.62 -0.92
CA ALA A 34 -17.20 12.99 -0.39
C ALA A 34 -17.75 13.78 0.80
N ASN A 35 -19.07 13.97 0.83
CA ASN A 35 -19.77 14.67 1.91
C ASN A 35 -19.17 16.06 2.24
N GLY A 36 -18.75 16.80 1.19
CA GLY A 36 -18.15 18.12 1.35
C GLY A 36 -16.74 18.14 1.96
N LYS A 37 -16.11 16.98 2.12
CA LYS A 37 -14.72 16.84 2.58
C LYS A 37 -13.85 16.28 1.46
N GLU A 38 -12.62 16.78 1.40
CA GLU A 38 -11.62 16.32 0.45
C GLU A 38 -10.73 15.26 1.10
N TYR A 39 -10.33 14.27 0.31
CA TYR A 39 -9.53 13.12 0.75
C TYR A 39 -8.43 12.88 -0.27
N ALA A 40 -7.25 12.50 0.22
CA ALA A 40 -6.23 11.93 -0.64
C ALA A 40 -6.69 10.54 -1.11
N LYS A 41 -6.51 10.25 -2.39
CA LYS A 41 -6.69 8.92 -2.95
C LYS A 41 -5.47 8.05 -2.66
N VAL A 42 -5.65 6.73 -2.65
CA VAL A 42 -4.58 5.76 -2.37
C VAL A 42 -4.36 4.86 -3.58
N ALA A 43 -3.11 4.72 -4.02
CA ALA A 43 -2.72 3.71 -5.02
C ALA A 43 -1.88 2.62 -4.36
N LEU A 44 -2.17 1.36 -4.71
CA LEU A 44 -1.49 0.18 -4.17
C LEU A 44 -0.55 -0.37 -5.24
N ILE A 45 0.75 -0.37 -4.99
CA ILE A 45 1.77 -0.71 -6.00
C ILE A 45 2.40 -2.06 -5.65
N VAL A 46 2.41 -2.96 -6.62
CA VAL A 46 3.02 -4.30 -6.51
C VAL A 46 4.02 -4.50 -7.64
N SER A 47 5.19 -5.05 -7.33
CA SER A 47 6.23 -5.35 -8.32
C SER A 47 6.05 -6.76 -8.88
N ARG A 48 5.86 -6.88 -10.19
CA ARG A 48 5.76 -8.18 -10.89
C ARG A 48 7.03 -9.00 -10.80
N THR A 49 8.18 -8.36 -10.56
CA THR A 49 9.47 -9.04 -10.45
C THR A 49 9.78 -9.50 -9.03
N SER A 50 8.92 -9.22 -8.04
CA SER A 50 9.08 -9.77 -6.70
C SER A 50 8.91 -11.30 -6.73
N LYS A 51 9.73 -12.04 -5.98
CA LYS A 51 9.55 -13.48 -5.80
C LYS A 51 8.26 -13.84 -5.04
N ASN A 52 7.66 -12.89 -4.33
CA ASN A 52 6.41 -13.03 -3.58
C ASN A 52 5.23 -12.36 -4.33
N TYR A 53 5.34 -12.16 -5.65
CA TYR A 53 4.36 -11.38 -6.41
C TYR A 53 2.91 -11.83 -6.21
N ASP A 54 2.64 -13.14 -6.28
CA ASP A 54 1.27 -13.67 -6.19
C ASP A 54 0.65 -13.35 -4.81
N GLU A 55 1.40 -13.56 -3.72
CA GLU A 55 0.96 -13.19 -2.36
C GLU A 55 0.75 -11.68 -2.21
N ASN A 56 1.64 -10.86 -2.79
CA ASN A 56 1.57 -9.40 -2.68
C ASN A 56 0.42 -8.81 -3.49
N VAL A 57 0.11 -9.35 -4.67
CA VAL A 57 -1.02 -8.89 -5.47
C VAL A 57 -2.34 -9.28 -4.83
N ASP A 58 -2.47 -10.50 -4.29
CA ASP A 58 -3.66 -10.93 -3.56
C ASP A 58 -3.92 -10.07 -2.33
N PHE A 59 -2.86 -9.73 -1.58
CA PHE A 59 -2.95 -8.81 -0.45
C PHE A 59 -3.36 -7.39 -0.88
N ALA A 60 -2.80 -6.86 -1.97
CA ALA A 60 -3.16 -5.55 -2.49
C ALA A 60 -4.61 -5.51 -3.00
N GLU A 61 -5.09 -6.56 -3.64
CA GLU A 61 -6.48 -6.67 -4.09
C GLU A 61 -7.45 -6.78 -2.91
N LEU A 62 -7.07 -7.50 -1.84
CA LEU A 62 -7.84 -7.54 -0.60
C LEU A 62 -7.98 -6.15 0.02
N LEU A 63 -6.88 -5.40 0.13
CA LEU A 63 -6.89 -4.01 0.58
C LEU A 63 -7.78 -3.13 -0.29
N HIS A 64 -7.63 -3.22 -1.62
CA HIS A 64 -8.44 -2.48 -2.57
C HIS A 64 -9.94 -2.75 -2.37
N ALA A 65 -10.33 -4.03 -2.34
CA ALA A 65 -11.72 -4.44 -2.16
C ALA A 65 -12.31 -3.92 -0.84
N LYS A 66 -11.54 -4.00 0.26
CA LYS A 66 -11.98 -3.49 1.58
C LYS A 66 -12.11 -1.96 1.62
N ILE A 67 -11.19 -1.25 0.96
CA ILE A 67 -11.28 0.22 0.82
C ILE A 67 -12.53 0.57 0.03
N GLU A 68 -12.74 -0.01 -1.15
CA GLU A 68 -13.89 0.33 -2.00
C GLU A 68 -15.24 -0.10 -1.39
N GLN A 69 -15.27 -1.18 -0.61
CA GLN A 69 -16.46 -1.59 0.12
C GLN A 69 -16.92 -0.52 1.14
N LYS A 70 -15.99 0.15 1.82
CA LYS A 70 -16.29 1.08 2.92
C LYS A 70 -16.24 2.55 2.52
N TYR A 71 -15.32 2.88 1.62
CA TYR A 71 -14.99 4.23 1.19
C TYR A 71 -14.80 4.25 -0.33
N PRO A 72 -15.88 4.04 -1.12
CA PRO A 72 -15.79 3.93 -2.57
C PRO A 72 -15.19 5.19 -3.19
N GLY A 73 -14.25 5.01 -4.11
CA GLY A 73 -13.57 6.07 -4.86
C GLY A 73 -12.29 6.61 -4.22
N ILE A 74 -11.93 6.14 -3.01
CA ILE A 74 -10.64 6.47 -2.37
C ILE A 74 -9.50 5.67 -3.02
N SER A 75 -9.74 4.41 -3.37
CA SER A 75 -8.70 3.60 -4.00
C SER A 75 -8.58 3.93 -5.49
N ARG A 76 -7.33 4.08 -5.94
CA ARG A 76 -6.96 4.12 -7.36
C ARG A 76 -6.72 2.73 -7.93
N GLY A 77 -6.96 1.68 -7.15
CA GLY A 77 -6.73 0.29 -7.52
C GLY A 77 -5.30 -0.19 -7.29
N VAL A 78 -5.09 -1.44 -7.66
CA VAL A 78 -3.78 -2.10 -7.66
C VAL A 78 -3.07 -1.82 -8.98
N ILE A 79 -1.84 -1.33 -8.88
CA ILE A 79 -0.98 -1.01 -10.01
C ILE A 79 0.21 -1.98 -9.98
N VAL A 80 0.18 -2.93 -10.89
CA VAL A 80 1.30 -3.86 -11.08
C VAL A 80 2.38 -3.19 -11.94
N LYS A 81 3.58 -3.05 -11.36
CA LYS A 81 4.76 -2.53 -12.06
C LYS A 81 5.57 -3.69 -12.64
N ASN A 82 5.69 -3.69 -13.96
CA ASN A 82 6.56 -4.60 -14.71
C ASN A 82 7.89 -3.90 -15.00
N GLY A 83 8.67 -3.64 -13.94
CA GLY A 83 9.97 -2.98 -14.02
C GLY A 83 11.12 -3.92 -14.41
N LYS A 84 12.31 -3.35 -14.65
CA LYS A 84 13.57 -4.12 -14.61
C LYS A 84 13.79 -4.63 -13.18
N ALA A 85 14.45 -5.77 -13.02
CA ALA A 85 14.58 -6.57 -11.79
C ALA A 85 15.07 -5.86 -10.50
N GLN A 86 15.43 -4.57 -10.52
CA GLN A 86 15.99 -3.86 -9.37
C GLN A 86 14.99 -3.04 -8.54
N SER A 87 13.71 -2.95 -8.92
CA SER A 87 12.72 -2.21 -8.13
C SER A 87 11.58 -3.14 -7.70
N THR A 88 11.87 -3.96 -6.69
CA THR A 88 10.87 -4.78 -6.01
C THR A 88 10.24 -4.06 -4.82
N TYR A 89 10.67 -2.83 -4.52
CA TYR A 89 10.13 -2.03 -3.40
C TYR A 89 10.17 -2.79 -2.06
N ASN A 90 11.24 -3.55 -1.83
CA ASN A 90 11.41 -4.44 -0.67
C ASN A 90 10.38 -5.57 -0.55
N GLN A 91 9.53 -5.79 -1.56
CA GLN A 91 8.47 -6.81 -1.54
C GLN A 91 9.01 -8.25 -1.66
N ASP A 92 10.32 -8.44 -1.80
CA ASP A 92 10.98 -9.75 -1.72
C ASP A 92 11.29 -10.17 -0.27
N LEU A 93 11.23 -9.26 0.69
CA LEU A 93 11.61 -9.57 2.07
C LEU A 93 10.59 -10.49 2.74
N ILE A 94 9.30 -10.27 2.46
CA ILE A 94 8.17 -11.01 3.01
C ILE A 94 6.97 -10.93 2.05
N GLY A 95 6.04 -11.89 2.12
CA GLY A 95 4.71 -11.77 1.50
C GLY A 95 3.88 -10.66 2.15
N GLU A 96 2.64 -10.46 1.70
CA GLU A 96 1.75 -9.41 2.20
C GLU A 96 2.43 -8.02 2.29
N SER A 97 3.22 -7.70 1.25
CA SER A 97 3.98 -6.46 1.14
C SER A 97 3.45 -5.60 0.00
N VAL A 98 3.16 -4.33 0.30
CA VAL A 98 2.61 -3.39 -0.68
C VAL A 98 3.19 -2.00 -0.49
N LEU A 99 3.45 -1.29 -1.60
CA LEU A 99 3.77 0.13 -1.55
C LEU A 99 2.47 0.92 -1.68
N MET A 100 2.23 1.84 -0.76
CA MET A 100 1.05 2.70 -0.72
C MET A 100 1.43 4.14 -1.06
N ASN A 101 0.95 4.63 -2.19
CA ASN A 101 1.00 6.04 -2.49
C ASN A 101 -0.27 6.70 -1.95
N ILE A 102 -0.12 7.61 -0.99
CA ILE A 102 -1.21 8.41 -0.43
C ILE A 102 -1.12 9.80 -1.05
N GLY A 103 -2.17 10.19 -1.78
CA GLY A 103 -2.27 11.50 -2.40
C GLY A 103 -1.25 11.75 -3.51
N GLY A 104 -1.01 13.03 -3.76
CA GLY A 104 -0.13 13.58 -4.79
C GLY A 104 0.49 14.89 -4.32
N ILE A 105 1.27 15.55 -5.19
CA ILE A 105 2.08 16.73 -4.83
C ILE A 105 1.26 17.93 -4.32
N ASP A 106 -0.02 17.99 -4.67
CA ASP A 106 -0.93 19.10 -4.37
C ASP A 106 -1.92 18.77 -3.24
N ASN A 107 -1.82 17.61 -2.60
CA ASN A 107 -2.65 17.27 -1.45
C ASN A 107 -2.14 17.97 -0.19
N THR A 108 -3.07 18.34 0.70
CA THR A 108 -2.72 18.83 2.03
C THR A 108 -2.55 17.66 3.00
N LEU A 109 -1.82 17.89 4.11
CA LEU A 109 -1.66 16.88 5.14
C LEU A 109 -3.00 16.44 5.74
N GLU A 110 -3.98 17.34 5.85
CA GLU A 110 -5.31 16.99 6.36
C GLU A 110 -6.04 16.01 5.44
N GLU A 111 -5.85 16.11 4.11
CA GLU A 111 -6.42 15.19 3.15
C GLU A 111 -5.73 13.81 3.22
N GLU A 112 -4.41 13.81 3.40
CA GLU A 112 -3.60 12.60 3.56
C GLU A 112 -3.90 11.89 4.89
N PHE A 113 -4.07 12.62 6.00
CA PHE A 113 -4.42 12.05 7.30
C PHE A 113 -5.79 11.38 7.29
N ARG A 114 -6.79 11.96 6.59
CA ARG A 114 -8.09 11.30 6.43
C ARG A 114 -7.96 9.97 5.68
N ALA A 115 -7.10 9.91 4.66
CA ALA A 115 -6.82 8.66 3.95
C ALA A 115 -6.07 7.65 4.82
N ALA A 116 -5.11 8.11 5.63
CA ALA A 116 -4.39 7.27 6.59
C ALA A 116 -5.32 6.68 7.67
N ASP A 117 -6.29 7.45 8.18
CA ASP A 117 -7.30 6.96 9.14
C ASP A 117 -8.16 5.84 8.53
N ILE A 118 -8.54 6.00 7.25
CA ILE A 118 -9.26 4.96 6.49
C ILE A 118 -8.38 3.71 6.38
N LEU A 119 -7.13 3.84 5.95
CA LEU A 119 -6.19 2.73 5.82
C LEU A 119 -5.97 2.01 7.15
N ALA A 120 -5.79 2.74 8.26
CA ALA A 120 -5.63 2.16 9.59
C ALA A 120 -6.85 1.31 9.99
N THR A 121 -8.06 1.78 9.67
CA THR A 121 -9.30 1.04 9.91
C THR A 121 -9.33 -0.26 9.10
N ILE A 122 -8.98 -0.20 7.81
CA ILE A 122 -8.96 -1.39 6.93
C ILE A 122 -7.89 -2.39 7.38
N ILE A 123 -6.68 -1.93 7.68
CA ILE A 123 -5.56 -2.78 8.12
C ILE A 123 -5.92 -3.49 9.43
N LYS A 124 -6.56 -2.78 10.37
CA LYS A 124 -7.05 -3.36 11.61
C LYS A 124 -8.02 -4.52 11.35
N GLU A 125 -8.96 -4.37 10.42
CA GLU A 125 -9.91 -5.43 10.11
C GLU A 125 -9.26 -6.66 9.48
N ILE A 126 -8.30 -6.44 8.59
CA ILE A 126 -7.57 -7.54 7.94
C ILE A 126 -6.75 -8.31 8.99
N ILE A 127 -6.03 -7.62 9.88
CA ILE A 127 -5.18 -8.28 10.87
C ILE A 127 -5.98 -8.98 11.97
N GLU A 128 -7.20 -8.53 12.28
CA GLU A 128 -8.10 -9.19 13.25
C GLU A 128 -8.83 -10.41 12.66
N THR A 129 -8.91 -10.52 11.33
CA THR A 129 -9.56 -11.65 10.64
C THR A 129 -8.57 -12.78 10.29
N ASN A 130 -7.26 -12.51 10.39
CA ASN A 130 -6.15 -13.43 10.07
C ASN A 130 -5.37 -13.91 11.32
#